data_AF-A0A483CYX4-F1
#
_entry.id   AF-A0A483CYX4-F1
#
_cell.length_a   1.000
_cell.length_b   1.000
_cell.length_c   1.000
_cell.angle_alpha   90.00
_cell.angle_beta   90.00
_cell.angle_gamma   90.00
#
_symmetry.space_group_name_H-M   'P 1'
#
loop_
_entity.id
_entity.type
_entity.pdbx_description
1 polymer ?
#
loop_
_entity_poly.entity_id
_entity_poly.type
_entity_poly.pdbx_seq_one_letter_code
_entity_poly.pdbx_strand_id
1 'polypeptide(L)'
;MSRVTIIGATGRLGSFASHAISGIPYVDEVLLSGRPGREQSLTALSHDLTDSCAARGSGTRITWSTDADDYADSDVIVVTSGVPRKEGQDRTDLALENARIIAPIARDIGKYAPEAIVLMITNPVDVMTAVALRYSGLEPRQVFGLGTHLDSMRLKALIASHFHVHVSEVHTRIIGEHGESMVPLWSATTIGGIRVTNLPAFAGIPVTNMVNRVKNSGSFIIKNSGATIYGPGDAIGTLVQTILGNENRILTVSSYIKSEVHNIGDVCIGVPARINRNGVFPVAIRIEESEIAAFQSSVEKIRGITQDVLEKMDMLRSSG
;
A
#
# COMPACT_ATOMS: atom_id res chain seq x y z
N MET A 1 19.79 -7.53 -13.04
CA MET A 1 19.82 -7.30 -11.59
C MET A 1 18.48 -6.70 -11.22
N SER A 2 17.87 -7.11 -10.10
CA SER A 2 16.65 -6.47 -9.64
C SER A 2 16.95 -5.35 -8.64
N ARG A 3 16.39 -4.16 -8.91
CA ARG A 3 16.62 -2.94 -8.13
C ARG A 3 15.31 -2.42 -7.57
N VAL A 4 15.29 -2.14 -6.27
CA VAL A 4 14.14 -1.55 -5.58
C VAL A 4 14.52 -0.19 -5.02
N THR A 5 13.79 0.86 -5.43
CA THR A 5 14.00 2.22 -4.92
C THR A 5 12.97 2.55 -3.84
N ILE A 6 13.44 3.06 -2.70
CA ILE A 6 12.59 3.47 -1.57
C ILE A 6 12.64 5.00 -1.47
N ILE A 7 11.59 5.67 -1.94
CA ILE A 7 11.46 7.13 -1.83
C ILE A 7 10.88 7.47 -0.46
N GLY A 8 11.62 8.28 0.31
CA GLY A 8 11.32 8.56 1.72
C GLY A 8 12.02 7.60 2.68
N ALA A 9 13.15 7.00 2.27
CA ALA A 9 13.88 5.96 3.01
C ALA A 9 14.26 6.35 4.45
N THR A 10 14.57 7.63 4.70
CA THR A 10 14.95 8.09 6.04
C THR A 10 13.79 8.14 7.05
N GLY A 11 12.55 7.92 6.60
CA GLY A 11 11.39 7.79 7.49
C GLY A 11 11.38 6.44 8.21
N ARG A 12 10.72 6.38 9.38
CA ARG A 12 10.64 5.15 10.20
C ARG A 12 10.10 3.94 9.41
N LEU A 13 9.08 4.16 8.58
CA LEU A 13 8.53 3.12 7.71
C LEU A 13 9.45 2.80 6.53
N GLY A 14 9.98 3.80 5.84
CA GLY A 14 10.89 3.61 4.70
C GLY A 14 12.14 2.83 5.09
N SER A 15 12.74 3.12 6.24
CA SER A 15 13.92 2.43 6.78
C SER A 15 13.62 0.95 7.06
N PHE A 16 12.52 0.65 7.75
CA PHE A 16 12.14 -0.74 8.02
C PHE A 16 11.69 -1.49 6.76
N ALA A 17 10.99 -0.84 5.82
CA ALA A 17 10.66 -1.42 4.53
C ALA A 17 11.92 -1.76 3.74
N SER A 18 12.94 -0.89 3.76
CA SER A 18 14.25 -1.16 3.14
C SER A 18 14.91 -2.39 3.76
N HIS A 19 14.86 -2.52 5.09
CA HIS A 19 15.33 -3.71 5.79
C HIS A 19 14.59 -4.97 5.36
N ALA A 20 13.26 -4.97 5.37
CA ALA A 20 12.44 -6.11 4.97
C ALA A 20 12.71 -6.53 3.51
N ILE A 21 12.82 -5.56 2.61
CA ILE A 21 13.08 -5.81 1.18
C ILE A 21 14.50 -6.35 0.95
N SER A 22 15.50 -5.88 1.69
CA SER A 22 16.89 -6.38 1.61
C SER A 22 17.06 -7.83 2.09
N GLY A 23 16.01 -8.46 2.62
CA GLY A 23 15.96 -9.88 2.94
C GLY A 23 15.42 -10.76 1.82
N ILE A 24 14.94 -10.17 0.73
CA ILE A 24 14.35 -10.93 -0.38
C ILE A 24 15.48 -11.50 -1.25
N PRO A 25 15.56 -12.84 -1.48
CA PRO A 25 16.72 -13.49 -2.09
C PRO A 25 17.14 -13.00 -3.49
N TYR A 26 16.22 -12.42 -4.26
CA TYR A 26 16.47 -11.96 -5.63
C TYR A 26 16.54 -10.44 -5.75
N VAL A 27 16.55 -9.69 -4.65
CA VAL A 27 16.82 -8.24 -4.64
C VAL A 27 18.33 -8.01 -4.64
N ASP A 28 18.85 -7.54 -5.76
CA ASP A 28 20.28 -7.27 -5.94
C ASP A 28 20.68 -5.91 -5.35
N GLU A 29 19.79 -4.92 -5.43
CA GLU A 29 20.02 -3.57 -4.94
C GLU A 29 18.78 -2.94 -4.31
N VAL A 30 18.98 -2.28 -3.17
CA VAL A 30 18.03 -1.32 -2.60
C VAL A 30 18.62 0.08 -2.68
N LEU A 31 18.00 0.96 -3.47
CA LEU A 31 18.32 2.39 -3.53
C LEU A 31 17.49 3.15 -2.50
N LEU A 32 18.15 3.76 -1.53
CA LEU A 32 17.53 4.64 -0.54
C LEU A 32 17.44 6.06 -1.13
N SER A 33 16.22 6.54 -1.41
CA SER A 33 16.00 7.90 -1.91
C SER A 33 15.49 8.82 -0.80
N GLY A 34 16.11 10.00 -0.70
CA GLY A 34 15.69 11.10 0.16
C GLY A 34 15.75 12.44 -0.56
N ARG A 35 15.31 13.50 0.12
CA ARG A 35 15.44 14.87 -0.40
C ARG A 35 16.85 15.43 -0.11
N PRO A 36 17.33 16.43 -0.87
CA PRO A 36 18.53 17.18 -0.53
C PRO A 36 18.55 17.64 0.94
N GLY A 37 19.71 17.57 1.58
CA GLY A 37 19.89 17.79 3.02
C GLY A 37 19.66 16.55 3.90
N ARG A 38 19.45 15.37 3.32
CA ARG A 38 19.32 14.08 4.03
C ARG A 38 20.51 13.14 3.83
N GLU A 39 21.56 13.59 3.16
CA GLU A 39 22.72 12.79 2.73
C GLU A 39 23.38 12.06 3.91
N GLN A 40 23.57 12.75 5.04
CA GLN A 40 24.12 12.13 6.26
C GLN A 40 23.20 11.05 6.83
N SER A 41 21.88 11.29 6.86
CA SER A 41 20.91 10.30 7.34
C SER A 41 20.83 9.08 6.41
N LEU A 42 20.92 9.31 5.09
CA LEU A 42 20.96 8.25 4.08
C LEU A 42 22.25 7.44 4.18
N THR A 43 23.40 8.09 4.35
CA THR A 43 24.70 7.43 4.58
C THR A 43 24.65 6.56 5.83
N ALA A 44 24.16 7.09 6.94
CA ALA A 44 24.03 6.33 8.19
C ALA A 44 23.11 5.11 8.04
N LEU A 45 21.93 5.30 7.42
CA LEU A 45 20.98 4.21 7.17
C LEU A 45 21.57 3.16 6.21
N SER A 46 22.31 3.59 5.19
CA SER A 46 22.99 2.70 4.23
C SER A 46 24.01 1.81 4.93
N HIS A 47 24.80 2.37 5.86
CA HIS A 47 25.77 1.60 6.65
C HIS A 47 25.07 0.57 7.54
N ASP A 48 24.05 1.00 8.29
CA ASP A 48 23.31 0.13 9.22
C ASP A 48 22.61 -1.04 8.48
N LEU A 49 22.00 -0.75 7.32
CA LEU A 49 21.41 -1.80 6.47
C LEU A 49 22.47 -2.71 5.84
N THR A 50 23.66 -2.20 5.53
CA THR A 50 24.77 -3.01 5.03
C THR A 50 25.27 -3.98 6.10
N ASP A 51 25.45 -3.50 7.33
CA ASP A 51 25.80 -4.35 8.48
C ASP A 51 24.72 -5.41 8.73
N SER A 52 23.44 -5.02 8.61
CA SER A 52 22.31 -5.96 8.68
C SER A 52 22.33 -7.02 7.58
N CYS A 53 22.68 -6.66 6.34
CA CYS A 53 22.83 -7.61 5.23
C CYS A 53 23.95 -8.60 5.52
N ALA A 54 25.11 -8.12 5.98
CA ALA A 54 26.24 -8.97 6.35
C ALA A 54 25.86 -9.94 7.49
N ALA A 55 25.16 -9.47 8.53
CA ALA A 55 24.72 -10.30 9.64
C ALA A 55 23.72 -11.40 9.24
N ARG A 56 22.88 -11.15 8.22
CA ARG A 56 21.94 -12.14 7.67
C ARG A 56 22.53 -13.02 6.57
N GLY A 57 23.75 -12.74 6.11
CA GLY A 57 24.35 -13.40 4.94
C GLY A 57 23.66 -13.02 3.62
N SER A 58 23.03 -11.84 3.52
CA SER A 58 22.45 -11.31 2.29
C SER A 58 23.48 -10.56 1.47
N GLY A 59 23.50 -10.78 0.15
CA GLY A 59 24.35 -10.08 -0.81
C GLY A 59 23.75 -8.79 -1.39
N THR A 60 22.57 -8.35 -0.91
CA THR A 60 21.91 -7.15 -1.41
C THR A 60 22.78 -5.91 -1.20
N ARG A 61 23.04 -5.17 -2.27
CA ARG A 61 23.72 -3.86 -2.21
C ARG A 61 22.77 -2.79 -1.70
N ILE A 62 23.22 -1.98 -0.75
CA ILE A 62 22.51 -0.80 -0.28
C ILE A 62 23.21 0.44 -0.82
N THR A 63 22.50 1.23 -1.61
CA THR A 63 22.96 2.51 -2.16
C THR A 63 22.01 3.61 -1.73
N TRP A 64 22.39 4.87 -1.93
CA TRP A 64 21.48 5.98 -1.67
C TRP A 64 21.70 7.11 -2.68
N SER A 65 20.65 7.91 -2.89
CA SER A 65 20.68 9.12 -3.71
C SER A 65 19.69 10.17 -3.21
N THR A 66 19.95 11.42 -3.59
CA THR A 66 19.01 12.54 -3.47
C THR A 66 18.49 13.03 -4.82
N ASP A 67 18.96 12.43 -5.90
CA ASP A 67 18.65 12.82 -7.27
C ASP A 67 17.69 11.80 -7.91
N ALA A 68 16.78 12.30 -8.74
CA ALA A 68 15.69 11.50 -9.28
C ALA A 68 16.07 10.75 -10.57
N ASP A 69 17.14 11.16 -11.26
CA ASP A 69 17.70 10.44 -12.40
C ASP A 69 18.24 9.06 -12.00
N ASP A 70 18.73 8.93 -10.77
CA ASP A 70 19.15 7.65 -10.19
C ASP A 70 18.00 6.64 -10.01
N TYR A 71 16.73 7.03 -10.23
CA TYR A 71 15.61 6.08 -10.27
C TYR A 71 15.65 5.16 -11.48
N ALA A 72 16.45 5.49 -12.50
CA ALA A 72 16.66 4.66 -13.68
C ALA A 72 16.94 3.19 -13.32
N ASP A 73 16.43 2.28 -14.16
CA ASP A 73 16.57 0.83 -14.01
C ASP A 73 15.97 0.23 -12.71
N SER A 74 15.15 0.98 -11.97
CA SER A 74 14.36 0.40 -10.87
C SER A 74 13.24 -0.49 -11.39
N ASP A 75 13.17 -1.74 -10.93
CA ASP A 75 12.02 -2.62 -11.22
C ASP A 75 10.80 -2.22 -10.38
N VAL A 76 11.04 -1.83 -9.12
CA VAL A 76 9.99 -1.44 -8.19
C VAL A 76 10.38 -0.16 -7.46
N ILE A 77 9.46 0.80 -7.41
CA ILE A 77 9.60 2.05 -6.64
C ILE A 77 8.54 2.08 -5.54
N VAL A 78 8.98 2.09 -4.29
CA VAL A 78 8.12 2.22 -3.11
C VAL A 78 8.12 3.66 -2.64
N VAL A 79 6.95 4.30 -2.61
CA VAL A 79 6.81 5.71 -2.24
C VAL A 79 6.21 5.82 -0.84
N THR A 80 7.06 6.16 0.13
CA THR A 80 6.69 6.40 1.54
C THR A 80 6.71 7.89 1.91
N SER A 81 7.21 8.74 1.01
CA SER A 81 7.28 10.20 1.20
C SER A 81 5.91 10.84 1.37
N GLY A 82 5.76 11.57 2.48
CA GLY A 82 4.59 12.37 2.77
C GLY A 82 4.65 12.88 4.20
N VAL A 83 3.63 13.63 4.58
CA VAL A 83 3.43 14.10 5.94
C VAL A 83 2.37 13.26 6.64
N PRO A 84 2.55 12.96 7.94
CA PRO A 84 1.52 12.33 8.74
C PRO A 84 0.39 13.33 9.03
N ARG A 85 -0.82 12.80 9.24
CA ARG A 85 -1.96 13.60 9.70
C ARG A 85 -1.63 14.28 11.04
N LYS A 86 -1.82 15.60 11.12
CA LYS A 86 -1.73 16.35 12.38
C LYS A 86 -3.04 16.26 13.15
N GLU A 87 -2.99 16.41 14.47
CA GLU A 87 -4.19 16.45 15.30
C GLU A 87 -5.11 17.61 14.87
N GLY A 88 -6.39 17.33 14.68
CA GLY A 88 -7.38 18.30 14.17
C GLY A 88 -7.34 18.58 12.66
N GLN A 89 -6.37 18.05 11.91
CA GLN A 89 -6.28 18.26 10.45
C GLN A 89 -7.41 17.52 9.71
N ASP A 90 -8.07 18.20 8.77
CA ASP A 90 -9.06 17.57 7.90
C ASP A 90 -8.40 16.56 6.93
N ARG A 91 -9.15 15.54 6.54
CA ARG A 91 -8.69 14.51 5.61
C ARG A 91 -8.40 15.08 4.22
N THR A 92 -9.19 16.06 3.77
CA THR A 92 -9.02 16.71 2.47
C THR A 92 -7.76 17.57 2.45
N ASP A 93 -7.51 18.31 3.53
CA ASP A 93 -6.29 19.14 3.67
C ASP A 93 -5.03 18.29 3.66
N LEU A 94 -5.01 17.18 4.42
CA LEU A 94 -3.93 16.22 4.38
C LEU A 94 -3.72 15.65 2.97
N ALA A 95 -4.81 15.29 2.29
CA ALA A 95 -4.75 14.75 0.94
C ALA A 95 -4.15 15.75 -0.06
N LEU A 96 -4.51 17.04 0.04
CA LEU A 96 -3.94 18.09 -0.80
C LEU A 96 -2.46 18.36 -0.47
N GLU A 97 -2.08 18.39 0.81
CA GLU A 97 -0.68 18.56 1.24
C GLU A 97 0.19 17.42 0.70
N ASN A 98 -0.26 16.18 0.84
CA ASN A 98 0.45 15.03 0.29
C ASN A 98 0.41 14.98 -1.24
N ALA A 99 -0.68 15.40 -1.90
CA ALA A 99 -0.73 15.48 -3.36
C ALA A 99 0.36 16.42 -3.92
N ARG A 100 0.66 17.52 -3.24
CA ARG A 100 1.75 18.45 -3.61
C ARG A 100 3.14 17.82 -3.49
N ILE A 101 3.32 16.86 -2.60
CA ILE A 101 4.56 16.08 -2.45
C ILE A 101 4.63 14.98 -3.51
N ILE A 102 3.53 14.26 -3.72
CA ILE A 102 3.49 13.08 -4.60
C ILE A 102 3.51 13.47 -6.09
N ALA A 103 2.84 14.54 -6.50
CA ALA A 103 2.76 14.93 -7.90
C ALA A 103 4.13 15.18 -8.58
N PRO A 104 5.11 15.88 -7.99
CA PRO A 104 6.45 15.99 -8.57
C PRO A 104 7.21 14.66 -8.54
N ILE A 105 7.15 13.90 -7.44
CA ILE A 105 7.78 12.57 -7.34
C ILE A 105 7.27 11.64 -8.45
N ALA A 106 5.96 11.63 -8.68
CA ALA A 106 5.33 10.81 -9.71
C ALA A 106 5.79 11.21 -11.12
N ARG A 107 5.93 12.51 -11.41
CA ARG A 107 6.48 13.00 -12.69
C ARG A 107 7.93 12.56 -12.89
N ASP A 108 8.73 12.65 -11.85
CA ASP A 108 10.13 12.20 -11.89
C ASP A 108 10.22 10.70 -12.13
N ILE A 109 9.38 9.90 -11.46
CA ILE A 109 9.27 8.45 -11.73
C ILE A 109 8.91 8.19 -13.19
N GLY A 110 7.87 8.83 -13.72
CA GLY A 110 7.45 8.65 -15.12
C GLY A 110 8.53 9.07 -16.13
N LYS A 111 9.36 10.05 -15.77
CA LYS A 111 10.46 10.55 -16.61
C LYS A 111 11.68 9.64 -16.58
N TYR A 112 12.13 9.22 -15.40
CA TYR A 112 13.42 8.56 -15.21
C TYR A 112 13.32 7.04 -15.07
N ALA A 113 12.15 6.52 -14.68
CA ALA A 113 11.90 5.09 -14.47
C ALA A 113 10.56 4.63 -15.10
N PRO A 114 10.35 4.83 -16.42
CA PRO A 114 9.07 4.56 -17.07
C PRO A 114 8.64 3.09 -17.07
N GLU A 115 9.58 2.15 -16.88
CA GLU A 115 9.30 0.71 -16.82
C GLU A 115 9.01 0.21 -15.40
N ALA A 116 9.19 1.04 -14.37
CA ALA A 116 9.04 0.63 -12.98
C ALA A 116 7.58 0.33 -12.62
N ILE A 117 7.41 -0.56 -11.64
CA ILE A 117 6.15 -0.73 -10.92
C ILE A 117 6.19 0.14 -9.66
N VAL A 118 5.20 1.01 -9.47
CA VAL A 118 5.10 1.96 -8.37
C VAL A 118 4.15 1.43 -7.30
N LEU A 119 4.67 1.28 -6.09
CA LEU A 119 3.91 0.94 -4.88
C LEU A 119 3.76 2.18 -3.99
N MET A 120 2.56 2.75 -3.97
CA MET A 120 2.19 3.92 -3.17
C MET A 120 1.80 3.55 -1.74
N ILE A 121 2.43 4.21 -0.76
CA ILE A 121 2.17 4.01 0.67
C ILE A 121 1.58 5.25 1.32
N THR A 122 1.92 6.43 0.79
CA THR A 122 1.54 7.73 1.35
C THR A 122 0.03 7.89 1.51
N ASN A 123 -0.40 8.34 2.68
CA ASN A 123 -1.83 8.49 2.98
C ASN A 123 -2.42 9.83 2.50
N PRO A 124 -3.72 9.88 2.14
CA PRO A 124 -4.64 8.75 2.00
C PRO A 124 -4.26 7.89 0.77
N VAL A 125 -3.97 6.61 0.98
CA VAL A 125 -3.26 5.79 -0.03
C VAL A 125 -4.03 5.62 -1.33
N ASP A 126 -5.35 5.49 -1.28
CA ASP A 126 -6.19 5.36 -2.47
C ASP A 126 -6.14 6.63 -3.34
N VAL A 127 -6.23 7.79 -2.69
CA VAL A 127 -6.14 9.11 -3.35
C VAL A 127 -4.72 9.34 -3.89
N MET A 128 -3.69 9.02 -3.11
CA MET A 128 -2.29 9.19 -3.53
C MET A 128 -1.91 8.23 -4.65
N THR A 129 -2.54 7.06 -4.74
CA THR A 129 -2.41 6.13 -5.88
C THR A 129 -2.98 6.76 -7.15
N ALA A 130 -4.16 7.39 -7.07
CA ALA A 130 -4.74 8.12 -8.20
C ALA A 130 -3.88 9.34 -8.62
N VAL A 131 -3.34 10.09 -7.65
CA VAL A 131 -2.41 11.19 -7.92
C VAL A 131 -1.15 10.67 -8.60
N ALA A 132 -0.54 9.61 -8.07
CA ALA A 132 0.67 9.03 -8.67
C ALA A 132 0.40 8.52 -10.09
N LEU A 133 -0.71 7.83 -10.32
CA LEU A 133 -1.11 7.35 -11.64
C LEU A 133 -1.27 8.51 -12.63
N ARG A 134 -2.00 9.57 -12.24
CA ARG A 134 -2.24 10.74 -13.10
C ARG A 134 -0.96 11.48 -13.45
N TYR A 135 -0.09 11.73 -12.47
CA TYR A 135 1.07 12.60 -12.65
C TYR A 135 2.31 11.89 -13.18
N SER A 136 2.40 10.56 -13.03
CA SER A 136 3.48 9.77 -13.64
C SER A 136 3.23 9.49 -15.12
N GLY A 137 1.97 9.42 -15.55
CA GLY A 137 1.63 9.03 -16.92
C GLY A 137 1.89 7.55 -17.23
N LEU A 138 2.15 6.74 -16.20
CA LEU A 138 2.33 5.30 -16.32
C LEU A 138 1.00 4.58 -16.54
N GLU A 139 1.06 3.34 -17.02
CA GLU A 139 -0.12 2.51 -17.19
C GLU A 139 -0.75 2.13 -15.85
N PRO A 140 -2.09 1.95 -15.77
CA PRO A 140 -2.77 1.52 -14.55
C PRO A 140 -2.21 0.24 -13.92
N ARG A 141 -1.67 -0.67 -14.74
CA ARG A 141 -1.02 -1.90 -14.25
C ARG A 141 0.29 -1.65 -13.49
N GLN A 142 0.93 -0.49 -13.71
CA GLN A 142 2.22 -0.14 -13.10
C GLN A 142 2.05 0.58 -11.76
N VAL A 143 0.92 1.24 -11.50
CA VAL A 143 0.74 2.07 -10.30
C VAL A 143 -0.34 1.48 -9.42
N PHE A 144 0.04 1.12 -8.19
CA PHE A 144 -0.88 0.59 -7.20
C PHE A 144 -0.47 1.07 -5.80
N GLY A 145 -1.38 0.99 -4.84
CA GLY A 145 -1.11 1.34 -3.46
C GLY A 145 -1.25 0.16 -2.52
N LEU A 146 -0.71 0.28 -1.31
CA LEU A 146 -0.88 -0.74 -0.26
C LEU A 146 -2.37 -1.04 -0.01
N GLY A 147 -3.23 -0.02 -0.09
CA GLY A 147 -4.68 -0.13 0.07
C GLY A 147 -5.05 -0.87 1.36
N THR A 148 -5.97 -1.83 1.22
CA THR A 148 -6.52 -2.62 2.32
C THR A 148 -5.76 -3.92 2.58
N HIS A 149 -4.53 -4.08 2.05
CA HIS A 149 -3.73 -5.30 2.22
C HIS A 149 -3.43 -5.57 3.70
N LEU A 150 -2.90 -4.55 4.39
CA LEU A 150 -2.58 -4.63 5.81
C LEU A 150 -3.84 -4.83 6.66
N ASP A 151 -4.95 -4.19 6.31
CA ASP A 151 -6.21 -4.36 7.05
C ASP A 151 -6.75 -5.78 6.90
N SER A 152 -6.62 -6.38 5.71
CA SER A 152 -6.92 -7.80 5.49
C SER A 152 -6.05 -8.69 6.38
N MET A 153 -4.76 -8.38 6.55
CA MET A 153 -3.86 -9.14 7.44
C MET A 153 -4.21 -8.95 8.92
N ARG A 154 -4.63 -7.76 9.33
CA ARG A 154 -5.13 -7.50 10.69
C ARG A 154 -6.39 -8.30 10.97
N LEU A 155 -7.36 -8.30 10.04
CA LEU A 155 -8.57 -9.11 10.17
C LEU A 155 -8.24 -10.60 10.22
N LYS A 156 -7.34 -11.07 9.35
CA LYS A 156 -6.83 -12.44 9.31
C LYS A 156 -6.29 -12.87 10.68
N ALA A 157 -5.48 -12.03 11.32
CA ALA A 157 -4.93 -12.31 12.65
C ALA A 157 -6.01 -12.36 13.74
N LEU A 158 -7.02 -11.47 13.70
CA LEU A 158 -8.13 -11.49 14.66
C LEU A 158 -8.99 -12.74 14.54
N ILE A 159 -9.31 -13.15 13.32
CA ILE A 159 -10.07 -14.38 13.05
C ILE A 159 -9.24 -15.59 13.53
N ALA A 160 -7.97 -15.67 13.17
CA ALA A 160 -7.09 -16.78 13.57
C ALA A 160 -7.03 -16.92 15.10
N SER A 161 -6.86 -15.80 15.80
CA SER A 161 -6.85 -15.75 17.26
C SER A 161 -8.20 -16.17 17.86
N HIS A 162 -9.32 -15.78 17.28
CA HIS A 162 -10.65 -16.13 17.80
C HIS A 162 -10.95 -17.63 17.67
N PHE A 163 -10.60 -18.22 16.53
CA PHE A 163 -10.82 -19.65 16.27
C PHE A 163 -9.69 -20.55 16.77
N HIS A 164 -8.63 -19.98 17.36
CA HIS A 164 -7.45 -20.70 17.84
C HIS A 164 -6.80 -21.58 16.75
N VAL A 165 -6.75 -21.05 15.53
CA VAL A 165 -6.13 -21.70 14.38
C VAL A 165 -4.86 -20.96 13.98
N HIS A 166 -3.98 -21.65 13.26
CA HIS A 166 -2.81 -20.99 12.70
C HIS A 166 -3.25 -19.93 11.67
N VAL A 167 -2.53 -18.80 11.60
CA VAL A 167 -2.90 -17.68 10.73
C VAL A 167 -2.96 -18.08 9.26
N SER A 168 -2.17 -19.07 8.82
CA SER A 168 -2.22 -19.62 7.45
C SER A 168 -3.58 -20.19 7.07
N GLU A 169 -4.35 -20.69 8.03
CA GLU A 169 -5.63 -21.34 7.77
C GLU A 169 -6.72 -20.33 7.38
N VAL A 170 -6.53 -19.06 7.74
CA VAL A 170 -7.51 -18.01 7.50
C VAL A 170 -7.26 -17.31 6.17
N HIS A 171 -8.28 -17.31 5.33
CA HIS A 171 -8.32 -16.53 4.10
C HIS A 171 -9.47 -15.53 4.19
N THR A 172 -9.14 -14.25 4.17
CA THR A 172 -10.11 -13.16 4.27
C THR A 172 -9.59 -11.95 3.49
N ARG A 173 -10.49 -11.05 3.10
CA ARG A 173 -10.17 -9.83 2.36
C ARG A 173 -11.04 -8.69 2.86
N ILE A 174 -10.44 -7.51 2.92
CA ILE A 174 -11.14 -6.24 3.07
C ILE A 174 -10.96 -5.48 1.78
N ILE A 175 -12.03 -5.03 1.14
CA ILE A 175 -12.01 -4.15 -0.06
C ILE A 175 -12.47 -2.74 0.31
N GLY A 176 -12.52 -1.82 -0.65
CA GLY A 176 -12.93 -0.44 -0.43
C GLY A 176 -11.76 0.46 0.02
N GLU A 177 -12.11 1.58 0.64
CA GLU A 177 -11.18 2.58 1.19
C GLU A 177 -10.28 1.95 2.27
N HIS A 178 -8.99 2.29 2.26
CA HIS A 178 -8.16 2.18 3.45
C HIS A 178 -8.60 3.24 4.49
N GLY A 179 -9.56 2.87 5.34
CA GLY A 179 -10.15 3.76 6.34
C GLY A 179 -11.57 3.40 6.74
N GLU A 180 -12.35 4.41 7.12
CA GLU A 180 -13.67 4.23 7.75
C GLU A 180 -14.67 3.44 6.91
N SER A 181 -14.64 3.57 5.59
CA SER A 181 -15.56 2.87 4.67
C SER A 181 -15.01 1.55 4.12
N MET A 182 -14.00 0.95 4.76
CA MET A 182 -13.53 -0.39 4.41
C MET A 182 -14.66 -1.45 4.48
N VAL A 183 -14.60 -2.45 3.59
CA VAL A 183 -15.63 -3.48 3.42
C VAL A 183 -15.03 -4.87 3.60
N PRO A 184 -15.14 -5.49 4.79
CA PRO A 184 -14.75 -6.88 5.01
C PRO A 184 -15.66 -7.84 4.24
N LEU A 185 -15.05 -8.72 3.43
CA LEU A 185 -15.76 -9.73 2.66
C LEU A 185 -15.95 -11.01 3.47
N TRP A 186 -16.94 -11.00 4.38
CA TRP A 186 -17.29 -12.16 5.18
C TRP A 186 -17.84 -13.30 4.32
N SER A 187 -18.54 -12.96 3.22
CA SER A 187 -19.04 -13.92 2.23
C SER A 187 -17.93 -14.78 1.59
N ALA A 188 -16.73 -14.22 1.48
CA ALA A 188 -15.54 -14.84 0.89
C ALA A 188 -14.53 -15.32 1.94
N THR A 189 -14.82 -15.17 3.23
CA THR A 189 -13.90 -15.57 4.31
C THR A 189 -13.98 -17.08 4.54
N THR A 190 -12.83 -17.74 4.60
CA THR A 190 -12.72 -19.18 4.87
C THR A 190 -11.67 -19.49 5.93
N ILE A 191 -11.87 -20.59 6.67
CA ILE A 191 -10.90 -21.17 7.61
C ILE A 191 -10.70 -22.64 7.22
N GLY A 192 -9.45 -23.04 6.92
CA GLY A 192 -9.15 -24.40 6.44
C GLY A 192 -9.92 -24.78 5.15
N GLY A 193 -10.25 -23.79 4.32
CA GLY A 193 -11.06 -23.95 3.12
C GLY A 193 -12.59 -24.01 3.34
N ILE A 194 -13.06 -23.98 4.59
CA ILE A 194 -14.49 -23.97 4.92
C ILE A 194 -14.95 -22.51 5.03
N ARG A 195 -16.03 -22.14 4.32
CA ARG A 195 -16.63 -20.80 4.45
C ARG A 195 -16.98 -20.54 5.91
N VAL A 196 -16.63 -19.35 6.38
CA VAL A 196 -16.80 -19.01 7.80
C VAL A 196 -18.27 -19.09 8.21
N THR A 197 -19.21 -18.74 7.32
CA THR A 197 -20.66 -18.88 7.53
C THR A 197 -21.14 -20.32 7.73
N ASN A 198 -20.36 -21.32 7.29
CA ASN A 198 -20.67 -22.74 7.49
C ASN A 198 -20.11 -23.28 8.81
N LEU A 199 -19.38 -22.48 9.59
CA LEU A 199 -18.85 -22.89 10.89
C LEU A 199 -19.88 -22.52 11.98
N PRO A 200 -20.35 -23.47 12.81
CA PRO A 200 -21.28 -23.15 13.89
C PRO A 200 -20.76 -22.06 14.85
N ALA A 201 -19.45 -22.05 15.10
CA ALA A 201 -18.80 -21.04 15.93
C ALA A 201 -18.84 -19.61 15.34
N PHE A 202 -19.08 -19.46 14.03
CA PHE A 202 -19.23 -18.15 13.40
C PHE A 202 -20.48 -17.39 13.88
N ALA A 203 -21.55 -18.10 14.29
CA ALA A 203 -22.75 -17.45 14.81
C ALA A 203 -22.47 -16.55 16.04
N GLY A 204 -21.40 -16.84 16.80
CA GLY A 204 -20.96 -16.05 17.95
C GLY A 204 -19.78 -15.12 17.67
N ILE A 205 -19.33 -14.97 16.41
CA ILE A 205 -18.15 -14.16 16.12
C ILE A 205 -18.47 -12.66 16.38
N PRO A 206 -17.61 -11.93 17.10
CA PRO A 206 -17.85 -10.52 17.39
C PRO A 206 -17.46 -9.64 16.18
N VAL A 207 -18.17 -9.79 15.04
CA VAL A 207 -17.89 -9.11 13.76
C VAL A 207 -17.62 -7.63 13.97
N THR A 208 -18.57 -6.91 14.59
CA THR A 208 -18.48 -5.46 14.78
C THR A 208 -17.22 -5.06 15.57
N ASN A 209 -16.86 -5.81 16.61
CA ASN A 209 -15.67 -5.52 17.41
C ASN A 209 -14.39 -5.78 16.62
N MET A 210 -14.34 -6.85 15.81
CA MET A 210 -13.19 -7.13 14.95
C MET A 210 -13.00 -6.01 13.92
N VAL A 211 -14.06 -5.62 13.23
CA VAL A 211 -14.02 -4.55 12.22
C VAL A 211 -13.60 -3.23 12.85
N ASN A 212 -14.19 -2.86 14.00
CA ASN A 212 -13.79 -1.65 14.72
C ASN A 212 -12.33 -1.70 15.18
N ARG A 213 -11.83 -2.86 15.62
CA ARG A 213 -10.42 -3.02 15.98
C ARG A 213 -9.51 -2.85 14.78
N VAL A 214 -9.86 -3.39 13.60
CA VAL A 214 -9.06 -3.21 12.37
C VAL A 214 -9.01 -1.73 11.98
N LYS A 215 -10.17 -1.06 11.90
CA LYS A 215 -10.28 0.38 11.58
C LYS A 215 -9.38 1.24 12.47
N ASN A 216 -9.41 0.97 13.78
CA ASN A 216 -8.69 1.77 14.78
C ASN A 216 -7.25 1.30 15.05
N SER A 217 -6.78 0.20 14.45
CA SER A 217 -5.46 -0.37 14.76
C SER A 217 -4.32 0.61 14.41
N GLY A 218 -4.40 1.28 13.26
CA GLY A 218 -3.38 2.24 12.84
C GLY A 218 -3.27 3.42 13.78
N SER A 219 -4.40 4.08 14.07
CA SER A 219 -4.45 5.24 14.99
C SER A 219 -4.03 4.87 16.40
N PHE A 220 -4.45 3.70 16.90
CA PHE A 220 -4.02 3.19 18.20
C PHE A 220 -2.50 3.00 18.28
N ILE A 221 -1.87 2.36 17.29
CA ILE A 221 -0.42 2.13 17.29
C ILE A 221 0.33 3.47 17.18
N ILE A 222 -0.10 4.37 16.29
CA ILE A 222 0.54 5.68 16.11
C ILE A 222 0.45 6.49 17.41
N LYS A 223 -0.70 6.50 18.08
CA LYS A 223 -0.89 7.21 19.35
C LYS A 223 0.06 6.71 20.46
N ASN A 224 0.35 5.41 20.50
CA ASN A 224 1.10 4.80 21.59
C ASN A 224 2.59 4.50 21.26
N SER A 225 2.99 4.56 19.99
CA SER A 225 4.36 4.22 19.56
C SER A 225 4.95 5.21 18.55
N GLY A 226 4.20 6.26 18.20
CA GLY A 226 4.56 7.34 17.29
C GLY A 226 4.50 7.00 15.80
N ALA A 227 4.50 5.71 15.43
CA ALA A 227 4.38 5.26 14.04
C ALA A 227 3.93 3.79 13.99
N THR A 228 3.30 3.40 12.88
CA THR A 228 3.14 1.98 12.51
C THR A 228 4.28 1.61 11.55
N ILE A 229 5.07 0.59 11.90
CA ILE A 229 6.34 0.29 11.22
C ILE A 229 6.36 -1.15 10.73
N TYR A 230 6.27 -2.12 11.65
CA TYR A 230 6.46 -3.54 11.34
C TYR A 230 5.38 -4.10 10.40
N GLY A 231 4.12 -4.04 10.81
CA GLY A 231 2.99 -4.50 9.99
C GLY A 231 2.97 -3.94 8.56
N PRO A 232 3.00 -2.61 8.36
CA PRO A 232 3.06 -2.04 7.01
C PRO A 232 4.37 -2.36 6.28
N GLY A 233 5.52 -2.43 6.96
CA GLY A 233 6.79 -2.78 6.33
C GLY A 233 6.86 -4.20 5.81
N ASP A 234 6.37 -5.17 6.57
CA ASP A 234 6.28 -6.57 6.12
C ASP A 234 5.24 -6.74 5.00
N ALA A 235 4.16 -5.95 5.04
CA ALA A 235 3.17 -5.91 3.97
C ALA A 235 3.77 -5.33 2.66
N ILE A 236 4.62 -4.30 2.76
CA ILE A 236 5.41 -3.77 1.64
C ILE A 236 6.36 -4.85 1.11
N GLY A 237 7.13 -5.49 1.99
CA GLY A 237 8.05 -6.57 1.61
C GLY A 237 7.34 -7.70 0.88
N THR A 238 6.17 -8.12 1.35
CA THR A 238 5.33 -9.14 0.71
C THR A 238 4.93 -8.76 -0.72
N LEU A 239 4.54 -7.50 -0.95
CA LEU A 239 4.14 -7.02 -2.27
C LEU A 239 5.33 -6.92 -3.23
N VAL A 240 6.46 -6.40 -2.77
CA VAL A 240 7.71 -6.35 -3.55
C VAL A 240 8.18 -7.76 -3.90
N GLN A 241 8.16 -8.67 -2.92
CA GLN A 241 8.50 -10.08 -3.13
C GLN A 241 7.59 -10.70 -4.19
N THR A 242 6.27 -10.47 -4.11
CA THR A 242 5.27 -11.00 -5.07
C THR A 242 5.53 -10.53 -6.50
N ILE A 243 5.88 -9.25 -6.68
CA ILE A 243 6.19 -8.66 -8.00
C ILE A 243 7.46 -9.28 -8.57
N LEU A 244 8.57 -9.15 -7.84
CA LEU A 244 9.88 -9.58 -8.31
C LEU A 244 9.95 -11.11 -8.46
N GLY A 245 9.27 -11.86 -7.60
CA GLY A 245 9.12 -13.32 -7.67
C GLY A 245 8.16 -13.81 -8.75
N ASN A 246 7.45 -12.90 -9.45
CA ASN A 246 6.46 -13.22 -10.47
C ASN A 246 5.38 -14.22 -9.99
N GLU A 247 4.94 -14.06 -8.74
CA GLU A 247 4.21 -15.14 -8.03
C GLU A 247 2.74 -15.30 -8.44
N ASN A 248 2.16 -14.34 -9.19
CA ASN A 248 0.75 -14.34 -9.59
C ASN A 248 -0.24 -14.44 -8.40
N ARG A 249 0.09 -13.84 -7.25
CA ARG A 249 -0.79 -13.87 -6.07
C ARG A 249 -1.96 -12.92 -6.23
N ILE A 250 -3.11 -13.31 -5.67
CA ILE A 250 -4.27 -12.42 -5.53
C ILE A 250 -4.26 -11.79 -4.14
N LEU A 251 -3.89 -10.52 -4.08
CA LEU A 251 -3.82 -9.70 -2.86
C LEU A 251 -4.79 -8.52 -2.99
N THR A 252 -5.18 -7.93 -1.86
CA THR A 252 -6.10 -6.78 -1.86
C THR A 252 -5.31 -5.49 -1.75
N VAL A 253 -5.23 -4.74 -2.86
CA VAL A 253 -4.39 -3.55 -2.98
C VAL A 253 -5.19 -2.41 -3.58
N SER A 254 -4.73 -1.17 -3.39
CA SER A 254 -5.35 -0.03 -4.06
C SER A 254 -4.98 -0.06 -5.53
N SER A 255 -5.95 -0.19 -6.41
CA SER A 255 -5.72 -0.25 -7.86
C SER A 255 -6.80 0.51 -8.59
N TYR A 256 -6.46 1.08 -9.74
CA TYR A 256 -7.46 1.66 -10.62
C TYR A 256 -8.35 0.55 -11.17
N ILE A 257 -9.64 0.64 -10.89
CA ILE A 257 -10.67 -0.25 -11.44
C ILE A 257 -11.57 0.54 -12.38
N LYS A 258 -12.02 -0.09 -13.45
CA LYS A 258 -13.06 0.45 -14.35
C LYS A 258 -14.45 0.04 -13.90
N SER A 259 -14.63 -1.24 -13.60
CA SER A 259 -15.95 -1.85 -13.38
C SER A 259 -15.91 -3.26 -12.77
N GLU A 260 -14.75 -3.71 -12.29
CA GLU A 260 -14.44 -5.10 -11.93
C GLU A 260 -15.32 -5.65 -10.80
N VAL A 261 -15.88 -4.79 -9.95
CA VAL A 261 -16.79 -5.18 -8.87
C VAL A 261 -18.19 -4.69 -9.20
N HIS A 262 -19.06 -5.57 -9.71
CA HIS A 262 -20.48 -5.26 -9.98
C HIS A 262 -20.74 -3.98 -10.80
N ASN A 263 -19.89 -3.68 -11.78
CA ASN A 263 -19.94 -2.45 -12.59
C ASN A 263 -19.67 -1.15 -11.82
N ILE A 264 -19.08 -1.25 -10.65
CA ILE A 264 -18.65 -0.15 -9.80
C ILE A 264 -17.15 0.04 -10.02
N GLY A 265 -16.73 1.26 -10.39
CA GLY A 265 -15.30 1.54 -10.59
C GLY A 265 -15.00 3.01 -10.91
N ASP A 266 -14.14 3.26 -11.87
CA ASP A 266 -13.56 4.58 -12.19
C ASP A 266 -12.94 5.27 -10.96
N VAL A 267 -12.10 4.53 -10.24
CA VAL A 267 -11.43 4.99 -9.01
C VAL A 267 -10.23 4.11 -8.69
N CYS A 268 -9.21 4.65 -8.00
CA CYS A 268 -8.22 3.82 -7.31
C CYS A 268 -8.76 3.44 -5.94
N ILE A 269 -8.93 2.14 -5.69
CA ILE A 269 -9.49 1.66 -4.41
C ILE A 269 -9.02 0.24 -4.10
N GLY A 270 -9.09 -0.16 -2.83
CA GLY A 270 -8.75 -1.50 -2.37
C GLY A 270 -9.62 -2.58 -3.02
N VAL A 271 -9.05 -3.41 -3.88
CA VAL A 271 -9.73 -4.56 -4.52
C VAL A 271 -8.79 -5.75 -4.66
N PRO A 272 -9.31 -6.98 -4.83
CA PRO A 272 -8.46 -8.11 -5.16
C PRO A 272 -7.83 -7.91 -6.53
N ALA A 273 -6.51 -7.99 -6.61
CA ALA A 273 -5.77 -7.92 -7.84
C ALA A 273 -4.75 -9.04 -7.90
N ARG A 274 -4.54 -9.60 -9.10
CA ARG A 274 -3.44 -10.51 -9.38
C ARG A 274 -2.18 -9.67 -9.58
N ILE A 275 -1.13 -9.98 -8.82
CA ILE A 275 0.12 -9.23 -8.79
C ILE A 275 1.26 -10.15 -9.23
N ASN A 276 2.07 -9.68 -10.16
CA ASN A 276 3.24 -10.37 -10.66
C ASN A 276 4.26 -9.36 -11.25
N ARG A 277 5.28 -9.84 -11.98
CA ARG A 277 6.33 -8.97 -12.53
C ARG A 277 5.84 -8.01 -13.62
N ASN A 278 4.68 -8.26 -14.20
CA ASN A 278 4.08 -7.40 -15.24
C ASN A 278 3.16 -6.32 -14.65
N GLY A 279 3.02 -6.26 -13.32
CA GLY A 279 2.21 -5.27 -12.63
C GLY A 279 1.01 -5.87 -11.90
N VAL A 280 -0.02 -5.05 -11.79
CA VAL A 280 -1.22 -5.31 -10.98
C VAL A 280 -2.46 -5.37 -11.88
N PHE A 281 -3.23 -6.44 -11.73
CA PHE A 281 -4.39 -6.73 -12.57
C PHE A 281 -5.61 -6.97 -11.67
N PRO A 282 -6.48 -5.97 -11.48
CA PRO A 282 -7.73 -6.14 -10.74
C PRO A 282 -8.52 -7.35 -11.24
N VAL A 283 -9.08 -8.13 -10.31
CA VAL A 283 -9.84 -9.34 -10.61
C VAL A 283 -11.31 -9.06 -10.40
N ALA A 284 -12.12 -9.40 -11.40
CA ALA A 284 -13.57 -9.28 -11.28
C ALA A 284 -14.12 -10.24 -10.21
N ILE A 285 -14.95 -9.72 -9.30
CA ILE A 285 -15.52 -10.49 -8.19
C ILE A 285 -17.02 -10.23 -8.06
N ARG A 286 -17.70 -11.23 -7.50
CA ARG A 286 -19.09 -11.12 -7.04
C ARG A 286 -19.11 -11.23 -5.52
N ILE A 287 -19.81 -10.30 -4.89
CA ILE A 287 -19.98 -10.17 -3.44
C ILE A 287 -21.47 -10.05 -3.10
N GLU A 288 -21.82 -10.24 -1.83
CA GLU A 288 -23.20 -10.23 -1.33
C GLU A 288 -23.82 -8.82 -1.40
N GLU A 289 -25.15 -8.72 -1.49
CA GLU A 289 -25.86 -7.43 -1.69
C GLU A 289 -25.48 -6.36 -0.66
N SER A 290 -25.33 -6.74 0.61
CA SER A 290 -24.91 -5.83 1.68
C SER A 290 -23.47 -5.32 1.50
N GLU A 291 -22.58 -6.17 0.98
CA GLU A 291 -21.20 -5.83 0.64
C GLU A 291 -21.14 -4.94 -0.61
N ILE A 292 -22.05 -5.13 -1.58
CA ILE A 292 -22.18 -4.26 -2.77
C ILE A 292 -22.53 -2.83 -2.33
N ALA A 293 -23.57 -2.67 -1.52
CA ALA A 293 -24.01 -1.35 -1.05
C ALA A 293 -22.90 -0.63 -0.27
N ALA A 294 -22.19 -1.35 0.60
CA ALA A 294 -21.06 -0.79 1.34
C ALA A 294 -19.88 -0.40 0.42
N PHE A 295 -19.59 -1.23 -0.57
CA PHE A 295 -18.51 -0.97 -1.54
C PHE A 295 -18.83 0.24 -2.42
N GLN A 296 -20.07 0.36 -2.91
CA GLN A 296 -20.54 1.53 -3.68
C GLN A 296 -20.31 2.82 -2.88
N SER A 297 -20.75 2.85 -1.62
CA SER A 297 -20.57 4.03 -0.75
C SER A 297 -19.09 4.36 -0.52
N SER A 298 -18.25 3.34 -0.36
CA SER A 298 -16.81 3.53 -0.23
C SER A 298 -16.17 4.12 -1.49
N VAL A 299 -16.57 3.61 -2.66
CA VAL A 299 -16.13 4.10 -3.98
C VAL A 299 -16.54 5.56 -4.20
N GLU A 300 -17.80 5.91 -3.94
CA GLU A 300 -18.30 7.29 -4.11
C GLU A 300 -17.53 8.28 -3.24
N LYS A 301 -17.28 7.91 -1.97
CA LYS A 301 -16.49 8.71 -1.05
C LYS A 301 -15.08 8.96 -1.58
N ILE A 302 -14.37 7.92 -1.99
CA ILE A 302 -12.98 8.06 -2.45
C ILE A 302 -12.91 8.76 -3.80
N ARG A 303 -13.86 8.52 -4.70
CA ARG A 303 -13.96 9.22 -5.97
C ARG A 303 -14.15 10.73 -5.77
N GLY A 304 -15.07 11.13 -4.88
CA GLY A 304 -15.29 12.54 -4.54
C GLY A 304 -14.03 13.22 -3.99
N ILE A 305 -13.39 12.62 -2.97
CA ILE A 305 -12.14 13.17 -2.40
C ILE A 305 -11.05 13.27 -3.47
N THR A 306 -10.94 12.27 -4.35
CA THR A 306 -9.93 12.25 -5.41
C THR A 306 -10.18 13.36 -6.43
N GLN A 307 -11.42 13.54 -6.87
CA GLN A 307 -11.80 14.62 -7.80
C GLN A 307 -11.49 15.98 -7.19
N ASP A 308 -11.92 16.24 -5.95
CA ASP A 308 -11.65 17.51 -5.25
C ASP A 308 -10.15 17.83 -5.15
N VAL A 309 -9.33 16.83 -4.81
CA VAL A 309 -7.88 17.01 -4.71
C VAL A 309 -7.27 17.29 -6.08
N LEU A 310 -7.68 16.54 -7.11
CA LEU A 310 -7.17 16.68 -8.46
C LEU A 310 -7.54 18.03 -9.08
N GLU A 311 -8.77 18.50 -8.91
CA GLU A 311 -9.22 19.82 -9.38
C GLU A 311 -8.43 20.95 -8.69
N LYS A 312 -8.27 20.89 -7.36
CA LYS A 312 -7.45 21.87 -6.62
C LYS A 312 -6.00 21.87 -7.09
N MET A 313 -5.43 20.71 -7.40
CA MET A 313 -4.07 20.61 -7.94
C MET A 313 -3.96 21.23 -9.34
N ASP A 314 -4.98 21.08 -10.19
CA ASP A 314 -5.01 21.69 -11.52
C ASP A 314 -5.15 23.22 -11.45
N MET A 315 -5.99 23.74 -10.55
CA MET A 315 -6.13 25.18 -10.32
C MET A 315 -4.80 25.83 -9.89
N LEU A 316 -4.03 25.15 -9.02
CA LEU A 316 -2.72 25.63 -8.57
C LEU A 316 -1.69 25.67 -9.70
N ARG A 317 -1.79 24.80 -10.70
CA ARG A 317 -0.93 24.80 -11.89
C ARG A 317 -1.25 25.93 -12.86
N SER A 318 -2.54 26.26 -13.03
CA SER A 318 -2.97 27.32 -13.93
C SER A 318 -2.72 28.73 -13.38
N SER A 319 -2.38 28.84 -12.09
CA SER A 319 -2.23 30.11 -11.37
C SER A 319 -0.75 30.55 -11.17
N GLY A 320 0.21 29.74 -11.60
CA GLY A 320 1.65 29.99 -11.44
C GLY A 320 2.41 29.76 -12.74
#